data_AF-Q6S9D1-F1
#
_entry.id   AF-Q6S9D1-F1
#
_cell.length_a   1.000
_cell.length_b   1.000
_cell.length_c   1.000
_cell.angle_alpha   90.00
_cell.angle_beta   90.00
_cell.angle_gamma   90.00
#
_symmetry.space_group_name_H-M   'P 1'
#
loop_
_entity.id
_entity.type
_entity.pdbx_description
1 polymer ?
#
loop_
_entity_poly.entity_id
_entity_poly.type
_entity_poly.pdbx_seq_one_letter_code
_entity_poly.pdbx_strand_id
1 'polypeptide(L)' 'SGPGQPQLSTTGFELARGASRSFTVPAPWTGRVWARTHCSNNGGRFNCLTGDCGRGLSCNGAGGVPPATLAEL' A
#
# COMPACT_ATOMS: atom_id res chain seq x y z
N SER A 1 -1.19 4.23 7.80
CA SER A 1 -1.89 5.04 8.81
C SER A 1 -1.01 6.23 9.19
N GLY A 2 -1.59 7.28 9.77
CA GLY A 2 -0.85 8.38 10.38
C GLY A 2 -0.04 7.92 11.60
N PRO A 3 0.85 8.78 12.12
CA PRO A 3 1.64 8.48 13.31
C PRO A 3 0.74 8.06 14.50
N GLY A 4 1.05 6.95 15.16
CA GLY A 4 0.35 6.50 16.37
C GLY A 4 -0.97 5.75 16.15
N GLN A 5 -1.44 5.57 14.90
CA GLN A 5 -2.65 4.78 14.62
C GLN A 5 -2.35 3.31 14.27
N PRO A 6 -3.20 2.36 14.73
CA PRO A 6 -3.08 0.95 14.35
C PRO A 6 -2.99 0.79 12.83
N GLN A 7 -2.16 -0.15 12.37
CA GLN A 7 -2.14 -0.49 10.96
C GLN A 7 -3.48 -1.12 10.56
N LEU A 8 -3.88 -0.90 9.31
CA LEU A 8 -5.00 -1.61 8.71
C LEU A 8 -4.70 -3.11 8.67
N SER A 9 -5.75 -3.94 8.66
CA SER A 9 -5.63 -5.41 8.58
C SER A 9 -4.84 -5.88 7.35
N THR A 10 -4.76 -5.04 6.30
CA THR A 10 -3.80 -5.16 5.21
C THR A 10 -3.18 -3.80 4.91
N THR A 11 -1.87 -3.80 4.66
CA THR A 11 -1.13 -2.59 4.25
C THR A 11 -0.57 -2.70 2.83
N GLY A 12 -1.01 -3.72 2.09
CA GLY A 12 -0.64 -3.92 0.70
C GLY A 12 -1.18 -5.24 0.16
N PHE A 13 -1.68 -5.20 -1.07
CA PHE A 13 -2.28 -6.34 -1.76
C PHE A 13 -2.15 -6.19 -3.27
N GLU A 14 -2.33 -7.29 -3.98
CA GLU A 14 -2.46 -7.30 -5.43
C GLU A 14 -3.93 -7.10 -5.82
N LEU A 15 -4.17 -6.31 -6.87
CA LEU A 15 -5.49 -6.11 -7.45
C LEU A 15 -5.39 -6.29 -8.96
N ALA A 16 -5.94 -7.39 -9.47
CA ALA A 16 -5.96 -7.67 -10.90
C ALA A 16 -6.84 -6.67 -11.66
N ARG A 17 -6.62 -6.54 -12.96
CA ARG A 17 -7.42 -5.67 -13.82
C ARG A 17 -8.92 -6.02 -13.70
N GLY A 18 -9.75 -5.02 -13.40
CA GLY A 18 -11.19 -5.18 -13.24
C GLY A 18 -11.63 -5.78 -11.89
N ALA A 19 -10.70 -6.21 -11.05
CA ALA A 19 -11.01 -6.68 -9.70
C ALA A 19 -11.32 -5.50 -8.76
N SER A 20 -12.07 -5.80 -7.70
CA SER A 20 -12.41 -4.86 -6.64
C SER A 20 -12.13 -5.49 -5.29
N ARG A 21 -11.68 -4.68 -4.32
CA ARG A 21 -11.45 -5.12 -2.94
C ARG A 21 -11.83 -3.99 -1.98
N SER A 22 -12.62 -4.34 -0.98
CA SER A 22 -12.99 -3.44 0.10
C SER A 22 -12.14 -3.71 1.35
N PHE A 23 -11.88 -2.67 2.13
CA PHE A 23 -11.27 -2.77 3.45
C PHE A 23 -11.88 -1.72 4.37
N THR A 24 -11.93 -2.03 5.67
CA THR A 24 -12.49 -1.15 6.69
C THR A 24 -11.37 -0.39 7.37
N VAL A 25 -11.57 0.91 7.56
CA VAL A 25 -10.69 1.78 8.35
C VAL A 25 -11.36 2.13 9.69
N PRO A 26 -10.62 2.21 10.80
CA PRO A 26 -11.19 2.61 12.08
C PRO A 26 -11.55 4.10 12.07
N ALA A 27 -12.60 4.50 12.80
CA ALA A 27 -12.92 5.92 13.00
C ALA A 27 -12.40 6.39 14.37
N PRO A 28 -11.69 7.54 14.48
CA PRO A 28 -11.23 8.39 13.37
C PRO A 28 -10.07 7.74 12.60
N TRP A 29 -9.98 8.01 11.30
CA TRP A 29 -8.84 7.59 10.48
C TRP A 29 -8.09 8.81 9.97
N THR A 30 -6.77 8.72 9.93
CA THR A 30 -5.95 9.63 9.14
C THR A 30 -4.94 8.80 8.37
N GLY A 31 -4.98 8.85 7.05
CA GLY A 31 -4.07 8.04 6.26
C GLY A 31 -4.11 8.32 4.77
N ARG A 32 -3.34 7.50 4.06
CA ARG A 32 -3.21 7.57 2.61
C ARG A 32 -3.25 6.17 2.01
N VAL A 33 -3.79 6.08 0.81
CA VAL A 33 -3.79 4.90 -0.06
C VAL A 33 -3.14 5.30 -1.38
N TRP A 34 -2.35 4.41 -1.96
CA TRP A 34 -1.72 4.61 -3.27
C TRP A 34 -1.62 3.28 -4.01
N ALA A 35 -1.47 3.35 -5.33
CA ALA A 35 -1.23 2.19 -6.17
C ALA A 35 0.27 1.98 -6.40
N ARG A 36 0.66 0.71 -6.58
CA ARG A 36 2.00 0.32 -7.04
C ARG A 36 1.88 -0.32 -8.41
N THR A 37 2.80 -0.02 -9.31
CA THR A 37 2.76 -0.55 -10.68
C THR A 37 4.08 -1.16 -11.11
N HIS A 38 4.01 -2.06 -12.09
CA HIS A 38 5.14 -2.85 -12.59
C HIS A 38 5.89 -3.57 -11.45
N CYS A 39 5.13 -4.28 -10.61
CA CYS A 39 5.68 -5.03 -9.50
C CYS A 39 6.13 -6.43 -9.94
N SER A 40 7.23 -6.91 -9.36
CA SER A 40 7.74 -8.27 -9.55
C SER A 40 8.17 -8.86 -8.22
N ASN A 41 8.15 -10.19 -8.10
CA ASN A 41 8.73 -10.92 -6.98
C ASN A 41 9.88 -11.79 -7.47
N ASN A 42 11.11 -11.32 -7.29
CA ASN A 42 12.31 -12.01 -7.74
C ASN A 42 12.95 -12.74 -6.55
N GLY A 43 12.62 -14.03 -6.39
CA GLY A 43 13.23 -14.87 -5.35
C GLY A 43 12.93 -14.42 -3.91
N GLY A 44 11.73 -13.88 -3.66
CA GLY A 44 11.32 -13.37 -2.35
C GLY A 44 11.52 -11.86 -2.17
N ARG A 45 12.17 -11.20 -3.14
CA ARG A 45 12.28 -9.74 -3.17
C ARG A 45 11.17 -9.16 -4.03
N PHE A 46 10.15 -8.62 -3.37
CA PHE A 46 9.07 -7.90 -4.04
C PHE A 46 9.42 -6.41 -4.17
N ASN A 47 9.37 -5.91 -5.40
CA ASN A 47 9.71 -4.54 -5.76
C ASN A 47 8.78 -4.02 -6.86
N CYS A 48 8.52 -2.71 -6.87
CA CYS A 48 7.74 -2.02 -7.90
C CYS A 48 8.51 -0.86 -8.52
N LEU A 49 8.18 -0.48 -9.76
CA LEU A 49 8.80 0.69 -10.40
C LEU A 49 8.23 2.02 -9.87
N THR A 50 6.95 2.05 -9.51
CA THR A 50 6.30 3.24 -8.95
C THR A 50 5.59 2.91 -7.64
N GLY A 51 5.60 3.86 -6.71
CA GLY A 51 4.95 3.73 -5.41
C GLY A 51 5.52 2.65 -4.49
N ASP A 52 6.71 2.12 -4.79
CA ASP A 52 7.34 1.05 -4.00
C ASP A 52 7.50 1.47 -2.53
N CYS A 53 7.35 0.52 -1.61
CA CYS A 53 7.47 0.80 -0.17
C CYS A 53 8.64 0.06 0.49
N GLY A 54 9.47 -0.65 -0.28
CA GLY A 54 10.71 -1.28 0.17
C GLY A 54 10.57 -2.45 1.17
N ARG A 55 9.34 -2.88 1.48
CA ARG A 55 9.06 -3.92 2.50
C ARG A 55 8.49 -5.22 1.94
N GLY A 56 8.02 -5.20 0.70
CA GLY A 56 7.41 -6.34 0.02
C GLY A 56 5.95 -6.09 -0.34
N LEU A 57 5.15 -7.17 -0.47
CA LEU A 57 3.73 -7.02 -0.83
C LEU A 57 2.97 -6.22 0.23
N SER A 58 3.21 -6.48 1.52
CA SER A 58 2.70 -5.69 2.64
C SER A 58 3.66 -4.55 2.96
N CYS A 59 3.18 -3.31 3.04
CA CYS A 59 4.05 -2.15 3.29
C CYS A 59 4.39 -1.95 4.77
N ASN A 60 3.68 -2.59 5.69
CA ASN A 60 3.99 -2.62 7.12
C ASN A 60 4.25 -1.22 7.72
N GLY A 61 3.41 -0.25 7.35
CA GLY A 61 3.52 1.15 7.79
C GLY A 61 4.49 2.02 6.98
N ALA A 62 5.28 1.47 6.06
CA ALA A 62 6.10 2.26 5.15
C ALA A 62 5.22 3.00 4.12
N GLY A 63 5.64 4.21 3.76
CA GLY A 63 5.05 4.97 2.66
C GLY A 63 5.59 4.56 1.30
N GLY A 64 4.83 4.85 0.25
CA GLY A 64 5.30 4.72 -1.13
C GLY A 64 6.36 5.77 -1.46
N VAL A 65 7.41 5.36 -2.16
CA VAL A 65 8.46 6.21 -2.72
C VAL A 65 7.91 6.93 -3.97
N PRO A 66 8.05 8.26 -4.06
CA PRO A 66 7.60 9.01 -5.24
C PRO A 66 8.30 8.56 -6.55
N PRO A 67 7.61 8.64 -7.70
CA PRO A 67 6.27 9.19 -7.88
C PRO A 67 5.16 8.21 -7.45
N ALA A 68 4.15 8.73 -6.75
CA ALA A 68 2.95 8.01 -6.35
C ALA A 68 1.75 8.96 -6.25
N THR A 69 0.65 8.63 -6.92
CA THR A 69 -0.62 9.33 -6.72
C THR A 69 -1.25 8.86 -5.41
N LEU A 70 -1.66 9.81 -4.57
CA LEU A 70 -2.20 9.54 -3.23
C LEU A 70 -3.69 9.86 -3.18
N ALA A 71 -4.44 9.01 -2.47
CA ALA A 71 -5.76 9.32 -1.96
C ALA A 71 -5.69 9.41 -0.43
N GLU A 72 -6.15 10.51 0.15
CA GLU A 72 -6.03 10.81 1.58
C GLU A 72 -7.41 11.01 2.21
N LEU A 73 -7.55 10.62 3.48
CA LEU A 73 -8.74 10.83 4.31
C LEU A 73 -8.33 11.00 5.78
#